data_AF-A0A4U9U1M9-F1
#
_entry.id   AF-A0A4U9U1M9-F1
#
_cell.length_a   1.000
_cell.length_b   1.000
_cell.length_c   1.000
_cell.angle_alpha   90.00
_cell.angle_beta   90.00
_cell.angle_gamma   90.00
#
_symmetry.space_group_name_H-M   'P 1'
#
loop_
_entity.id
_entity.type
_entity.pdbx_description
1 polymer ?
#
loop_
_entity_poly.entity_id
_entity_poly.type
_entity_poly.pdbx_seq_one_letter_code
_entity_poly.pdbx_strand_id
1 'polypeptide(L)'
;MRAYVRDVQDHTRQVASTIDDMREMLTNAMHVNLALVTVKQNEVVKRLAGWGAILAIPTVIFSLYGMNFSDMPELKFPWAYHTTLGVTVAGCFFLYQKLKRSGWL
;
A
#
# COMPACT_ATOMS: atom_id res chain seq x y z
N MET A 1 7.54 48.94 -44.12
CA MET A 1 7.90 47.51 -44.04
C MET A 1 8.44 47.07 -42.67
N ARG A 2 9.29 47.85 -41.95
CA ARG A 2 9.81 47.47 -40.62
C ARG A 2 8.76 47.16 -39.55
N ALA A 3 7.61 47.85 -39.55
CA ALA A 3 6.55 47.64 -38.57
C ALA A 3 5.86 46.27 -38.71
N TYR A 4 5.63 45.81 -39.94
CA TYR A 4 4.97 44.51 -40.21
C TYR A 4 5.85 43.33 -39.81
N VAL A 5 7.17 43.40 -40.06
CA VAL A 5 8.11 42.35 -39.66
C VAL A 5 8.27 42.27 -38.14
N ARG A 6 8.18 43.41 -37.44
CA ARG A 6 8.24 43.47 -35.98
C ARG A 6 6.98 42.88 -35.34
N ASP A 7 5.81 43.17 -35.89
CA ASP A 7 4.53 42.65 -35.40
C ASP A 7 4.47 41.12 -35.48
N VAL A 8 4.89 40.54 -36.60
CA VAL A 8 5.02 39.07 -36.76
C VAL A 8 6.03 38.47 -35.77
N GLN A 9 7.15 39.16 -35.52
CA GLN A 9 8.11 38.72 -34.52
C GLN A 9 7.55 38.76 -33.09
N ASP A 10 6.72 39.74 -32.75
CA ASP A 10 6.13 39.84 -31.41
C ASP A 10 5.03 38.80 -31.22
N HIS A 11 4.19 38.56 -32.22
CA HIS A 11 3.21 37.47 -32.19
C HIS A 11 3.87 36.08 -32.09
N THR A 12 4.97 35.84 -32.80
CA THR A 12 5.68 34.56 -32.70
C THR A 12 6.33 34.37 -31.33
N ARG A 13 6.86 35.42 -30.71
CA ARG A 13 7.36 35.37 -29.32
C ARG A 13 6.25 35.12 -28.31
N GLN A 14 5.09 35.75 -28.48
CA GLN A 14 3.97 35.57 -27.58
C GLN A 14 3.41 34.14 -27.66
N VAL A 15 3.26 33.60 -28.87
CA VAL A 15 2.85 32.19 -29.07
C VAL A 15 3.90 31.24 -28.48
N ALA A 16 5.20 31.52 -28.67
CA ALA A 16 6.27 30.71 -28.09
C ALA A 16 6.21 30.69 -26.55
N SER A 17 5.97 31.84 -25.91
CA SER A 17 5.78 31.93 -24.46
C SER A 17 4.60 31.09 -24.00
N THR A 18 3.44 31.22 -24.65
CA THR A 18 2.24 30.42 -24.31
C THR A 18 2.49 28.92 -24.45
N ILE A 19 3.27 28.50 -25.45
CA ILE A 19 3.65 27.09 -25.64
C ILE A 19 4.54 26.63 -24.48
N ASP A 20 5.52 27.42 -24.05
CA ASP A 20 6.37 27.06 -22.92
C ASP A 20 5.58 27.01 -21.60
N ASP A 21 4.66 27.94 -21.35
CA ASP A 21 3.76 27.90 -20.19
C ASP A 21 2.89 26.64 -20.18
N MET A 22 2.33 26.27 -21.34
CA MET A 22 1.57 25.02 -21.50
C MET A 22 2.45 23.79 -21.25
N ARG A 23 3.69 23.78 -21.73
CA ARG A 23 4.64 22.68 -21.50
C ARG A 23 4.99 22.54 -20.02
N GLU A 24 5.18 23.66 -19.32
CA GLU A 24 5.44 23.65 -17.89
C GLU A 24 4.23 23.12 -17.11
N MET A 25 3.02 23.56 -17.47
CA MET A 25 1.78 23.06 -16.84
C MET A 25 1.56 21.57 -17.10
N LEU A 26 1.84 21.09 -18.33
CA LEU A 26 1.77 19.66 -18.67
C LEU A 26 2.81 18.84 -17.88
N THR A 27 4.03 19.35 -17.75
CA THR A 27 5.08 18.73 -16.93
C THR A 27 4.64 18.64 -15.48
N ASN A 28 4.11 19.72 -14.91
CA ASN A 28 3.58 19.74 -13.55
C ASN A 28 2.41 18.76 -13.38
N ALA A 29 1.46 18.73 -14.31
CA ALA A 29 0.35 17.77 -14.28
C ALA A 29 0.84 16.31 -14.38
N MET A 30 1.84 16.04 -15.21
CA MET A 30 2.47 14.72 -15.29
C MET A 30 3.12 14.34 -13.96
N HIS A 31 3.87 15.25 -13.34
CA HIS A 31 4.48 15.04 -12.02
C HIS A 31 3.42 14.76 -10.95
N VAL A 32 2.32 15.51 -10.93
CA VAL A 32 1.19 15.28 -10.02
C VAL A 32 0.55 13.92 -10.29
N ASN A 33 0.32 13.55 -11.56
CA ASN A 33 -0.24 12.25 -11.91
C ASN A 33 0.67 11.11 -11.45
N LEU A 34 1.98 11.22 -11.68
CA LEU A 34 2.96 10.26 -11.19
C LEU A 34 2.91 10.15 -9.66
N ALA A 35 2.88 11.27 -8.94
CA ALA A 35 2.75 11.29 -7.49
C ALA A 35 1.45 10.61 -7.02
N LEU A 36 0.32 10.88 -7.67
CA LEU A 36 -0.97 10.23 -7.38
C LEU A 36 -0.93 8.73 -7.66
N VAL A 37 -0.27 8.30 -8.74
CA VAL A 37 -0.07 6.87 -9.04
C VAL A 37 0.80 6.22 -7.96
N THR A 38 1.88 6.86 -7.51
CA THR A 38 2.71 6.37 -6.41
C THR A 38 1.94 6.27 -5.10
N VAL A 39 1.07 7.24 -4.79
CA VAL A 39 0.20 7.18 -3.61
C VAL A 39 -0.74 5.97 -3.70
N LYS A 40 -1.38 5.75 -4.85
CA LYS A 40 -2.23 4.57 -5.08
C LYS A 40 -1.44 3.26 -4.96
N GLN A 41 -0.23 3.20 -5.51
CA GLN A 41 0.65 2.03 -5.36
C GLN A 41 1.01 1.78 -3.89
N ASN A 42 1.33 2.83 -3.14
CA ASN A 42 1.61 2.71 -1.71
C ASN A 42 0.39 2.19 -0.93
N GLU A 43 -0.82 2.60 -1.28
CA GLU A 43 -2.04 2.05 -0.68
C GLU A 43 -2.20 0.55 -0.99
N VAL A 44 -1.94 0.13 -2.23
CA VAL A 44 -1.99 -1.29 -2.63
C VAL A 44 -0.93 -2.11 -1.90
N VAL A 45 0.32 -1.63 -1.81
CA VAL A 45 1.39 -2.31 -1.08
C VAL A 45 1.06 -2.44 0.40
N LYS A 46 0.48 -1.40 1.02
CA LYS A 46 0.00 -1.45 2.42
C LYS A 46 -1.07 -2.53 2.59
N ARG A 47 -2.04 -2.59 1.68
CA ARG A 47 -3.09 -3.64 1.72
C ARG A 47 -2.49 -5.04 1.57
N LEU A 48 -1.58 -5.25 0.62
CA LEU A 48 -0.91 -6.54 0.42
C LEU A 48 -0.08 -6.96 1.65
N ALA A 49 0.70 -6.04 2.22
CA ALA A 49 1.44 -6.28 3.45
C ALA A 49 0.50 -6.61 4.63
N GLY A 50 -0.66 -5.94 4.71
CA GLY A 50 -1.71 -6.24 5.68
C GLY A 50 -2.26 -7.67 5.55
N TRP A 51 -2.60 -8.09 4.33
CA TRP A 51 -3.02 -9.47 4.05
C TRP A 51 -1.93 -10.50 4.38
N GLY A 52 -0.66 -10.21 4.04
CA GLY A 52 0.48 -11.05 4.40
C GLY A 52 0.64 -11.21 5.91
N ALA A 53 0.47 -10.13 6.68
CA ALA A 53 0.52 -10.17 8.14
C ALA A 53 -0.62 -11.00 8.74
N ILE A 54 -1.82 -10.96 8.17
CA ILE A 54 -2.94 -11.81 8.60
C ILE A 54 -2.61 -13.29 8.37
N LEU A 55 -2.04 -13.63 7.20
CA LEU A 55 -1.69 -15.01 6.86
C LEU A 55 -0.47 -15.53 7.64
N ALA A 56 0.45 -14.67 8.05
CA ALA A 56 1.63 -15.07 8.81
C ALA A 56 1.29 -15.69 10.18
N ILE A 57 0.22 -15.23 10.86
CA ILE A 57 -0.18 -15.72 12.18
C ILE A 57 -0.56 -17.22 12.16
N PRO A 58 -1.53 -17.67 11.34
CA PRO A 58 -1.84 -19.08 11.26
C PRO A 58 -0.66 -19.88 10.73
N THR A 59 0.17 -19.34 9.83
CA THR A 59 1.38 -20.05 9.37
C THR A 59 2.37 -20.30 10.50
N VAL A 60 2.63 -19.32 11.37
CA VAL A 60 3.52 -19.49 12.54
C VAL A 60 2.93 -20.50 13.52
N ILE A 61 1.63 -20.44 13.78
CA ILE A 61 0.95 -21.40 14.66
C ILE A 61 1.02 -22.81 14.06
N PHE A 62 0.70 -22.97 12.78
CA PHE A 62 0.79 -24.25 12.08
C PHE A 62 2.24 -24.76 12.02
N SER A 63 3.23 -23.88 11.93
CA SER A 63 4.65 -24.23 11.99
C SER A 63 5.07 -24.70 13.39
N LEU A 64 4.60 -24.04 14.45
CA LEU A 64 4.86 -24.44 15.84
C LEU A 64 4.18 -25.77 16.19
N TYR A 65 2.95 -25.99 15.71
CA TYR A 65 2.20 -27.23 15.92
C TYR A 65 2.59 -28.35 14.93
N GLY A 66 3.15 -28.01 13.77
CA GLY A 66 3.64 -28.94 12.75
C GLY A 66 5.02 -29.50 13.08
N MET A 67 5.81 -28.81 13.90
CA MET A 67 6.95 -29.39 14.58
C MET A 67 6.41 -30.36 15.65
N ASN A 68 6.33 -31.62 15.24
CA ASN A 68 5.88 -32.78 15.99
C ASN A 68 6.68 -32.94 17.31
N PHE A 69 6.36 -32.15 18.34
CA PHE A 69 6.74 -32.48 19.70
C PHE A 69 5.88 -33.68 20.12
N SER A 70 6.42 -34.85 19.85
CA SER A 70 5.98 -36.16 20.36
C SER A 70 6.01 -36.25 21.91
N ASP A 71 6.37 -35.15 22.60
CA ASP A 71 6.32 -34.94 24.05
C ASP A 71 5.75 -33.55 24.36
N MET A 72 4.43 -33.45 24.60
CA MET A 72 3.82 -32.29 25.24
C MET A 72 2.93 -32.77 26.41
N PRO A 73 3.31 -32.52 27.68
CA PRO A 73 2.56 -32.94 28.87
C PRO A 73 1.18 -32.27 29.02
N GLU A 74 0.86 -31.26 28.19
CA GLU A 74 -0.45 -30.58 28.17
C GLU A 74 -1.58 -31.43 27.53
N LEU A 75 -1.27 -32.55 26.85
CA LEU A 75 -2.26 -33.47 26.27
C LEU A 75 -3.01 -34.33 27.32
N LYS A 76 -2.74 -34.16 28.61
CA LYS A 76 -3.44 -34.89 29.69
C LYS A 76 -4.78 -34.25 30.07
N PHE A 77 -5.05 -33.00 29.69
CA PHE A 77 -6.32 -32.34 29.98
C PHE A 77 -7.19 -32.24 28.72
N PRO A 78 -8.47 -32.70 28.76
CA PRO A 78 -9.39 -32.65 27.61
C PRO A 78 -9.69 -31.23 27.10
N TRP A 79 -9.30 -30.19 27.83
CA TRP A 79 -9.47 -28.79 27.44
C TRP A 79 -8.29 -28.17 26.67
N ALA A 80 -7.10 -28.81 26.66
CA ALA A 80 -5.91 -28.24 26.03
C ALA A 80 -6.13 -27.90 24.54
N TYR A 81 -6.84 -28.78 23.82
CA TYR A 81 -7.21 -28.60 22.42
C TYR A 81 -8.07 -27.34 22.18
N HIS A 82 -9.02 -27.06 23.08
CA HIS A 82 -9.90 -25.89 22.97
C HIS A 82 -9.16 -24.58 23.30
N THR A 83 -8.24 -24.59 24.27
CA THR A 83 -7.40 -23.43 24.59
C THR A 83 -6.47 -23.05 23.45
N THR A 84 -5.84 -24.02 22.79
CA THR A 84 -5.00 -23.77 21.61
C THR A 84 -5.78 -23.13 20.46
N LEU A 85 -6.96 -23.68 20.15
CA LEU A 85 -7.87 -23.12 19.16
C LEU A 85 -8.32 -21.71 19.55
N GLY A 86 -8.64 -21.50 20.84
CA GLY A 86 -8.99 -20.20 21.40
C GLY A 86 -7.88 -19.16 21.26
N VAL A 87 -6.64 -19.51 21.58
CA VAL A 87 -5.47 -18.60 21.43
C VAL A 87 -5.20 -18.30 19.96
N THR A 88 -5.37 -19.27 19.07
CA THR A 88 -5.22 -19.09 17.62
C THR A 88 -6.26 -18.13 17.05
N VAL A 89 -7.53 -18.35 17.40
CA VAL A 89 -8.64 -17.50 16.98
C VAL A 89 -8.52 -16.11 17.61
N ALA A 90 -8.13 -16.01 18.88
CA ALA A 90 -7.90 -14.74 19.57
C ALA A 90 -6.72 -13.97 18.98
N GLY A 91 -5.61 -14.64 18.62
CA GLY A 91 -4.47 -14.03 17.94
C GLY A 91 -4.83 -13.50 16.56
N CYS A 92 -5.58 -14.29 15.78
CA CYS A 92 -6.09 -13.89 14.48
C CYS A 92 -7.06 -12.69 14.60
N PHE A 93 -7.95 -12.71 15.59
CA PHE A 93 -8.90 -11.64 15.86
C PHE A 93 -8.24 -10.36 16.39
N PHE A 94 -7.24 -10.47 17.26
CA PHE A 94 -6.48 -9.35 17.79
C PHE A 94 -5.71 -8.63 16.68
N LEU A 95 -5.07 -9.39 15.78
CA LEU A 95 -4.32 -8.81 14.67
C LEU A 95 -5.26 -8.27 13.59
N TYR A 96 -6.40 -8.93 13.33
CA TYR A 96 -7.47 -8.38 12.51
C TYR A 96 -7.99 -7.04 13.06
N GLN A 97 -8.25 -6.95 14.37
CA GLN A 97 -8.64 -5.69 15.00
C GLN A 97 -7.54 -4.63 14.89
N LYS A 98 -6.28 -4.98 15.15
CA LYS A 98 -5.17 -4.02 15.10
C LYS A 98 -4.94 -3.49 13.69
N LEU A 99 -5.04 -4.36 12.68
CA LEU A 99 -4.86 -3.99 11.28
C LEU A 99 -6.04 -3.16 10.76
N LYS A 100 -7.28 -3.52 11.14
CA LYS A 100 -8.49 -2.73 10.87
C LYS A 100 -8.43 -1.35 11.54
N ARG A 101 -7.93 -1.28 12.78
CA ARG A 101 -7.80 -0.02 13.53
C ARG A 101 -6.67 0.87 12.98
N SER A 102 -5.67 0.28 12.33
CA SER A 102 -4.59 1.02 11.70
C SER A 102 -4.97 1.63 10.35
N GLY A 103 -6.15 1.33 9.80
CA GLY A 103 -6.60 1.84 8.50
C GLY A 103 -5.81 1.30 7.31
N TRP A 104 -5.14 0.16 7.47
CA TRP A 104 -4.36 -0.50 6.41
C TRP A 104 -5.18 -1.52 5.60
N LEU A 105 -6.44 -1.72 5.96
CA LEU A 105 -7.45 -2.42 5.15
C LEU A 105 -8.45 -1.41 4.60
#